data_AF-A0A8S4AZS7-F1
#
_entry.id   AF-A0A8S4AZS7-F1
#
_cell.length_a   1.000
_cell.length_b   1.000
_cell.length_c   1.000
_cell.angle_alpha   90.00
_cell.angle_beta   90.00
_cell.angle_gamma   90.00
#
_symmetry.space_group_name_H-M   'P 1'
#
loop_
_entity.id
_entity.type
_entity.pdbx_description
1 polymer ?
#
loop_
_entity_poly.entity_id
_entity_poly.type
_entity_poly.pdbx_seq_one_letter_code
_entity_poly.pdbx_strand_id
1 'polypeptide(L)'
;YQITVTAHSLLLSSIFFQLCSNPSQMGYFPLISIPMTKPSRVGLVQPLHYKNVSPHKVYCEMRPDGGWTVFQRRSGGGVSFRRQWNAYKNGFGNINEDHWLGLNKVFALTRKTTKNWTLRVDLWDHAGGTALAEYKNFRLGDEKTAFKLQVGQYRGNAGDAIRGAYRGLDQNGFGFSTFDRDNDGCNPCLFGDIAQKNCAFSEGGGWWYSKCGSASLNGDWHPSGNHLGWASGVHWLTWKGPALYSAKASRMMIKSVKMKGLLGFCGLVLALLLTFSGQAEEQTARTLRLAHHRQPVEFMKSNQLVPQVYCEMRPDGGWTVFQKRTGWAVSFDRIWASYKSGFGYLTNDHWLGLQNLYSITKDTSKSWTLRVDLWDHEGGTAFAEYRNFRLGHESTAYKLYVGTYSGNAGDAIRGAYPGIDQNGFGFSTFDLDNDGCNPCMFGDIPINQCAPSYGGGWWYSKCGSAGLNGNWHAYGDHIGWASGLHWLTWKGPAPYSAKASRMMI
;
A
#
# COMPACT_ATOMS: atom_id res chain seq x y z
N TYR A 1 76.69 15.19 -2.73
CA TYR A 1 76.22 15.39 -4.12
C TYR A 1 75.19 14.30 -4.44
N GLN A 2 73.90 14.59 -4.24
CA GLN A 2 72.81 13.63 -4.43
C GLN A 2 71.74 14.21 -5.35
N ILE A 3 71.72 13.66 -6.56
CA ILE A 3 70.58 13.19 -7.38
C ILE A 3 69.24 13.92 -7.18
N THR A 4 68.89 14.79 -8.13
CA THR A 4 67.54 15.30 -8.39
C THR A 4 66.91 14.54 -9.56
N VAL A 5 65.75 13.92 -9.34
CA VAL A 5 64.97 13.20 -10.37
C VAL A 5 63.84 14.11 -10.90
N THR A 6 63.99 14.44 -12.17
CA THR A 6 63.04 14.84 -13.24
C THR A 6 61.55 15.08 -12.93
N ALA A 7 61.07 16.28 -13.29
CA ALA A 7 59.66 16.62 -13.49
C ALA A 7 59.24 16.34 -14.95
N HIS A 8 58.29 15.42 -15.14
CA HIS A 8 57.49 15.24 -16.36
C HIS A 8 56.03 15.10 -15.91
N SER A 9 55.26 16.20 -15.92
CA SER A 9 53.78 16.21 -15.94
C SER A 9 53.27 17.66 -15.82
N LEU A 10 53.56 18.50 -16.81
CA LEU A 10 52.89 19.78 -17.01
C LEU A 10 52.47 19.87 -18.48
N LEU A 11 51.43 19.13 -18.84
CA LEU A 11 50.69 19.24 -20.10
C LEU A 11 49.42 18.39 -19.95
N LEU A 12 48.42 18.90 -19.20
CA LEU A 12 46.99 18.52 -19.27
C LEU A 12 46.15 19.32 -18.23
N SER A 13 46.39 20.63 -18.09
CA SER A 13 45.51 21.52 -17.29
C SER A 13 44.99 22.74 -18.06
N SER A 14 45.21 22.79 -19.39
CA SER A 14 44.86 23.93 -20.25
C SER A 14 43.63 23.73 -21.16
N ILE A 15 42.78 22.71 -20.93
CA ILE A 15 41.55 22.49 -21.74
C ILE A 15 40.24 22.57 -20.92
N PHE A 16 40.28 22.85 -19.62
CA PHE A 16 39.07 22.95 -18.79
C PHE A 16 38.67 24.38 -18.38
N PHE A 17 39.35 25.40 -18.91
CA PHE A 17 39.06 26.81 -18.63
C PHE A 17 38.61 27.58 -19.88
N GLN A 18 37.68 27.00 -20.64
CA GLN A 18 36.91 27.73 -21.65
C GLN A 18 35.64 26.93 -21.93
N LEU A 19 34.57 27.27 -21.18
CA LEU A 19 33.14 27.10 -21.50
C LEU A 19 32.33 27.17 -20.19
N CYS A 20 32.40 28.31 -19.51
CA CYS A 20 31.41 28.72 -18.51
C CYS A 20 31.55 30.22 -18.29
N SER A 21 30.96 31.02 -19.17
CA SER A 21 30.77 32.46 -18.94
C SER A 21 29.54 32.95 -19.71
N ASN A 22 28.53 33.37 -18.95
CA ASN A 22 27.31 34.10 -19.29
C ASN A 22 26.08 33.38 -19.88
N PRO A 23 25.00 33.22 -19.06
CA PRO A 23 23.63 33.01 -19.50
C PRO A 23 22.85 34.33 -19.47
N SER A 24 22.53 34.89 -20.63
CA SER A 24 21.39 35.80 -20.76
C SER A 24 21.00 36.01 -22.23
N GLN A 25 19.72 35.71 -22.48
CA GLN A 25 18.86 36.14 -23.61
C GLN A 25 18.62 35.12 -24.76
N MET A 26 17.41 34.51 -24.66
CA MET A 26 16.45 34.12 -25.71
C MET A 26 16.91 33.16 -26.85
N GLY A 27 16.17 32.10 -27.21
CA GLY A 27 14.75 31.83 -27.03
C GLY A 27 14.43 30.34 -26.89
N TYR A 28 13.32 30.11 -26.20
CA TYR A 28 12.70 28.81 -25.98
C TYR A 28 12.08 28.27 -27.28
N PHE A 29 12.62 27.17 -27.79
CA PHE A 29 11.84 26.18 -28.53
C PHE A 29 11.80 24.91 -27.67
N PRO A 30 10.61 24.40 -27.29
CA PRO A 30 10.55 23.12 -26.61
C PRO A 30 10.83 22.02 -27.64
N LEU A 31 12.05 21.49 -27.65
CA LEU A 31 12.28 20.13 -28.13
C LEU A 31 11.54 19.20 -27.18
N ILE A 32 10.31 18.85 -27.55
CA ILE A 32 9.62 17.69 -27.03
C ILE A 32 10.51 16.50 -27.42
N SER A 33 11.38 16.07 -26.51
CA SER A 33 11.96 14.74 -26.58
C SER A 33 10.84 13.76 -26.28
N ILE A 34 10.09 13.39 -27.33
CA ILE A 34 9.21 12.22 -27.29
C ILE A 34 10.15 11.05 -26.98
N PRO A 35 10.08 10.38 -25.81
CA PRO A 35 10.81 9.15 -25.65
C PRO A 35 10.20 8.18 -26.66
N MET A 36 10.94 7.85 -27.73
CA MET A 36 10.57 6.76 -28.63
C MET A 36 10.57 5.47 -27.81
N THR A 37 9.43 5.13 -27.22
CA THR A 37 9.19 3.81 -26.67
C THR A 37 9.24 2.84 -27.84
N LYS A 38 10.22 1.93 -27.84
CA LYS A 38 10.26 0.83 -28.83
C LYS A 38 8.90 0.14 -28.83
N PRO A 39 8.39 -0.35 -29.97
CA PRO A 39 7.07 -0.99 -29.99
C PRO A 39 7.08 -2.30 -29.20
N SER A 40 5.96 -2.57 -28.49
CA SER A 40 5.69 -3.88 -27.90
C SER A 40 5.67 -4.94 -28.99
N ARG A 41 6.36 -6.06 -28.76
CA ARG A 41 6.46 -7.17 -29.74
C ARG A 41 6.95 -8.44 -29.08
N VAL A 42 6.83 -9.55 -29.81
CA VAL A 42 7.53 -10.78 -29.47
C VAL A 42 9.02 -10.61 -29.71
N GLY A 43 9.82 -10.98 -28.72
CA GLY A 43 11.27 -11.00 -28.78
C GLY A 43 11.85 -12.31 -28.26
N LEU A 44 13.12 -12.55 -28.52
CA LEU A 44 13.87 -13.64 -27.90
C LEU A 44 14.55 -13.11 -26.64
N VAL A 45 14.37 -13.80 -25.53
CA VAL A 45 15.12 -13.56 -24.30
C VAL A 45 15.98 -14.78 -24.03
N GLN A 46 17.27 -14.54 -23.84
CA GLN A 46 18.21 -15.53 -23.36
C GLN A 46 18.71 -15.10 -21.98
N PRO A 47 18.55 -15.93 -20.93
CA PRO A 47 19.19 -15.69 -19.65
C PRO A 47 20.71 -15.74 -19.84
N LEU A 48 21.35 -14.56 -19.95
CA LEU A 48 22.71 -14.33 -20.49
C LEU A 48 23.88 -15.16 -19.92
N HIS A 49 23.72 -16.04 -18.93
CA HIS A 49 24.84 -16.81 -18.32
C HIS A 49 24.53 -18.29 -18.06
N TYR A 50 23.58 -18.91 -18.77
CA TYR A 50 23.40 -20.37 -18.68
C TYR A 50 23.61 -20.98 -20.07
N LYS A 51 24.73 -21.72 -20.24
CA LYS A 51 25.07 -22.41 -21.49
C LYS A 51 24.04 -23.48 -21.91
N ASN A 52 23.10 -23.83 -21.00
CA ASN A 52 22.09 -24.88 -21.20
C ASN A 52 20.63 -24.37 -21.20
N VAL A 53 20.38 -23.06 -21.29
CA VAL A 53 19.00 -22.54 -21.49
C VAL A 53 18.93 -21.90 -22.87
N SER A 54 18.20 -22.55 -23.78
CA SER A 54 18.00 -22.03 -25.13
C SER A 54 17.25 -20.70 -25.09
N PRO A 55 17.52 -19.77 -26.02
CA PRO A 55 16.70 -18.57 -26.17
C PRO A 55 15.22 -18.95 -26.34
N HIS A 56 14.34 -18.24 -25.65
CA HIS A 56 12.90 -18.50 -25.74
C HIS A 56 12.16 -17.22 -26.13
N LYS A 57 11.05 -17.40 -26.87
CA LYS A 57 10.17 -16.29 -27.26
C LYS A 57 9.38 -15.81 -26.06
N VAL A 58 9.32 -14.49 -25.89
CA VAL A 58 8.48 -13.81 -24.89
C VAL A 58 7.80 -12.62 -25.55
N TYR A 59 6.65 -12.21 -25.02
CA TYR A 59 6.05 -10.94 -25.39
C TYR A 59 6.64 -9.83 -24.51
N CYS A 60 7.27 -8.84 -25.16
CA CYS A 60 7.80 -7.66 -24.50
C CYS A 60 6.78 -6.53 -24.60
N GLU A 61 6.19 -6.15 -23.47
CA GLU A 61 5.38 -4.95 -23.35
C GLU A 61 6.30 -3.76 -23.07
N MET A 62 6.39 -2.83 -24.02
CA MET A 62 7.22 -1.64 -23.90
C MET A 62 6.41 -0.49 -23.34
N ARG A 63 6.87 0.06 -22.22
CA ARG A 63 6.23 1.17 -21.49
C ARG A 63 7.20 2.32 -21.30
N PRO A 64 6.72 3.50 -20.88
CA PRO A 64 7.60 4.63 -20.54
C PRO A 64 8.66 4.27 -19.48
N ASP A 65 8.36 3.30 -18.61
CA ASP A 65 9.22 2.84 -17.52
C ASP A 65 10.08 1.60 -17.86
N GLY A 66 10.12 1.21 -19.14
CA GLY A 66 10.97 0.15 -19.67
C GLY A 66 10.21 -1.01 -20.33
N GLY A 67 10.97 -2.04 -20.70
CA GLY A 67 10.43 -3.28 -21.26
C GLY A 67 10.04 -4.28 -20.18
N TRP A 68 8.83 -4.82 -20.29
CA TRP A 68 8.26 -5.80 -19.39
C TRP A 68 8.07 -7.13 -20.12
N THR A 69 8.52 -8.23 -19.53
CA THR A 69 8.28 -9.58 -20.05
C THR A 69 6.92 -10.04 -19.54
N VAL A 70 5.94 -10.17 -20.43
CA VAL A 70 4.62 -10.74 -20.11
C VAL A 70 4.77 -12.25 -19.97
N PHE A 71 4.32 -12.80 -18.84
CA PHE A 71 4.36 -14.25 -18.59
C PHE A 71 2.98 -14.87 -18.40
N GLN A 72 1.96 -14.04 -18.18
CA GLN A 72 0.56 -14.45 -18.21
C GLN A 72 -0.23 -13.36 -18.94
N ARG A 73 -1.14 -13.78 -19.82
CA ARG A 73 -2.14 -12.90 -20.43
C ARG A 73 -3.48 -13.64 -20.55
N ARG A 74 -4.55 -12.94 -20.17
CA ARG A 74 -5.95 -13.35 -20.27
C ARG A 74 -6.73 -12.20 -20.89
N SER A 75 -7.43 -12.45 -21.98
CA SER A 75 -8.30 -11.49 -22.67
C SER A 75 -9.67 -12.10 -23.02
N GLY A 76 -9.82 -13.42 -22.90
CA GLY A 76 -11.10 -14.11 -23.07
C GLY A 76 -11.04 -15.60 -22.75
N GLY A 77 -12.13 -16.34 -23.02
CA GLY A 77 -12.21 -17.78 -22.78
C GLY A 77 -11.50 -18.68 -23.81
N GLY A 78 -10.83 -18.13 -24.83
CA GLY A 78 -10.30 -18.89 -25.97
C GLY A 78 -9.15 -19.85 -25.63
N VAL A 79 -8.43 -19.61 -24.52
CA VAL A 79 -7.40 -20.52 -24.01
C VAL A 79 -7.82 -21.02 -22.63
N SER A 80 -7.94 -22.34 -22.49
CA SER A 80 -8.20 -22.98 -21.20
C SER A 80 -6.94 -22.98 -20.33
N PHE A 81 -7.09 -22.46 -19.10
CA PHE A 81 -6.07 -22.45 -18.06
C PHE A 81 -6.23 -23.60 -17.06
N ARG A 82 -7.32 -24.38 -17.15
CA ARG A 82 -7.48 -25.63 -16.40
C ARG A 82 -6.53 -26.70 -16.94
N ARG A 83 -5.29 -26.67 -16.49
CA ARG A 83 -4.17 -27.48 -17.01
C ARG A 83 -3.42 -28.21 -15.90
N GLN A 84 -2.84 -29.34 -16.28
CA GLN A 84 -1.99 -30.16 -15.40
C GLN A 84 -0.65 -29.47 -15.11
N TRP A 85 0.07 -29.96 -14.09
CA TRP A 85 1.37 -29.47 -13.66
C TRP A 85 2.36 -29.29 -14.81
N ASN A 86 2.47 -30.31 -15.67
CA ASN A 86 3.44 -30.31 -16.76
C ASN A 86 3.21 -29.17 -17.77
N ALA A 87 1.95 -28.80 -18.01
CA ALA A 87 1.61 -27.68 -18.89
C ALA A 87 1.97 -26.34 -18.24
N TYR A 88 1.68 -26.14 -16.95
CA TYR A 88 2.09 -24.93 -16.22
C TYR A 88 3.61 -24.80 -16.08
N LYS A 89 4.31 -25.92 -15.98
CA LYS A 89 5.78 -25.94 -15.96
C LYS A 89 6.38 -25.47 -17.29
N ASN A 90 5.86 -25.97 -18.41
CA ASN A 90 6.44 -25.74 -19.73
C ASN A 90 5.90 -24.48 -20.43
N GLY A 91 4.66 -24.09 -20.14
CA GLY A 91 3.93 -23.01 -20.80
C GLY A 91 2.92 -23.52 -21.84
N PHE A 92 1.91 -22.70 -22.13
CA PHE A 92 0.84 -22.98 -23.09
C PHE A 92 0.21 -21.69 -23.63
N GLY A 93 -0.62 -21.81 -24.67
CA GLY A 93 -1.26 -20.69 -25.35
C GLY A 93 -0.38 -20.05 -26.43
N ASN A 94 -0.79 -18.88 -26.91
CA ASN A 94 -0.10 -18.16 -27.99
C ASN A 94 0.58 -16.93 -27.42
N ILE A 95 1.90 -16.80 -27.59
CA ILE A 95 2.69 -15.71 -27.02
C ILE A 95 2.24 -14.32 -27.51
N ASN A 96 1.56 -14.22 -28.66
CA ASN A 96 0.98 -12.96 -29.16
C ASN A 96 -0.38 -12.61 -28.51
N GLU A 97 -1.02 -13.57 -27.85
CA GLU A 97 -2.38 -13.53 -27.33
C GLU A 97 -2.40 -14.08 -25.88
N ASP A 98 -3.45 -14.79 -25.50
CA ASP A 98 -3.58 -15.43 -24.19
C ASP A 98 -2.60 -16.59 -24.05
N HIS A 99 -1.80 -16.54 -22.99
CA HIS A 99 -0.77 -17.53 -22.74
C HIS A 99 -0.32 -17.58 -21.28
N TRP A 100 0.35 -18.68 -20.96
CA TRP A 100 1.19 -18.85 -19.79
C TRP A 100 2.61 -19.21 -20.26
N LEU A 101 3.61 -18.41 -19.90
CA LEU A 101 4.97 -18.57 -20.42
C LEU A 101 5.65 -19.86 -19.96
N GLY A 102 5.28 -20.35 -18.78
CA GLY A 102 5.85 -21.54 -18.14
C GLY A 102 6.72 -21.20 -16.93
N LEU A 103 6.48 -21.90 -15.81
CA LEU A 103 7.16 -21.68 -14.53
C LEU A 103 8.68 -21.84 -14.65
N ASN A 104 9.15 -22.81 -15.45
CA ASN A 104 10.59 -23.00 -15.70
C ASN A 104 11.25 -21.74 -16.26
N LYS A 105 10.59 -21.07 -17.21
CA LYS A 105 11.13 -19.88 -17.87
C LYS A 105 11.11 -18.68 -16.92
N VAL A 106 10.04 -18.49 -16.15
CA VAL A 106 9.93 -17.40 -15.16
C VAL A 106 10.97 -17.59 -14.04
N PHE A 107 11.08 -18.80 -13.49
CA PHE A 107 12.11 -19.14 -12.51
C PHE A 107 13.52 -18.84 -13.01
N ALA A 108 13.86 -19.28 -14.23
CA ALA A 108 15.18 -19.05 -14.83
C ALA A 108 15.51 -17.55 -14.95
N LEU A 109 14.51 -16.70 -15.19
CA LEU A 109 14.68 -15.24 -15.21
C LEU A 109 14.89 -14.68 -13.80
N THR A 110 14.06 -15.08 -12.83
CA THR A 110 13.99 -14.43 -11.51
C THR A 110 14.96 -14.98 -10.46
N ARG A 111 15.58 -16.15 -10.69
CA ARG A 111 16.47 -16.81 -9.71
C ARG A 111 17.72 -15.99 -9.34
N LYS A 112 18.20 -15.12 -10.22
CA LYS A 112 19.42 -14.33 -9.96
C LYS A 112 19.17 -13.26 -8.90
N THR A 113 19.98 -13.29 -7.84
CA THR A 113 19.93 -12.31 -6.75
C THR A 113 20.58 -10.98 -7.09
N THR A 114 21.36 -10.88 -8.18
CA THR A 114 22.04 -9.66 -8.63
C THR A 114 21.12 -8.64 -9.29
N LYS A 115 19.85 -8.99 -9.52
CA LYS A 115 18.84 -8.11 -10.08
C LYS A 115 17.62 -8.12 -9.17
N ASN A 116 16.99 -6.95 -9.02
CA ASN A 116 15.67 -6.87 -8.41
C ASN A 116 14.62 -6.98 -9.50
N TRP A 117 13.74 -7.96 -9.34
CA TRP A 117 12.62 -8.17 -10.24
C TRP A 117 11.36 -7.56 -9.64
N THR A 118 10.63 -6.81 -10.45
CA THR A 118 9.31 -6.28 -10.11
C THR A 118 8.28 -7.09 -10.88
N LEU A 119 7.30 -7.63 -10.17
CA LEU A 119 6.07 -8.16 -10.75
C LEU A 119 5.07 -7.02 -10.89
N ARG A 120 4.38 -6.97 -12.01
CA ARG A 120 3.21 -6.12 -12.22
C ARG A 120 2.05 -6.96 -12.74
N VAL A 121 0.88 -6.70 -12.19
CA VAL A 121 -0.41 -7.24 -12.60
C VAL A 121 -1.26 -6.08 -13.09
N ASP A 122 -1.80 -6.16 -14.30
CA ASP A 122 -2.86 -5.28 -14.78
C ASP A 122 -4.17 -6.07 -14.84
N LEU A 123 -5.28 -5.41 -14.50
CA LEU A 123 -6.63 -5.96 -14.48
C LEU A 123 -7.59 -5.05 -15.24
N TRP A 124 -8.54 -5.65 -15.96
CA TRP A 124 -9.63 -4.95 -16.63
C TRP A 124 -10.97 -5.63 -16.31
N ASP A 125 -11.99 -4.82 -16.06
CA ASP A 125 -13.33 -5.29 -15.76
C ASP A 125 -14.24 -5.26 -17.00
N HIS A 126 -15.46 -5.78 -16.86
CA HIS A 126 -16.44 -5.82 -17.95
C HIS A 126 -17.06 -4.45 -18.28
N ALA A 127 -16.92 -3.45 -17.42
CA ALA A 127 -17.45 -2.10 -17.54
C ALA A 127 -16.40 -1.06 -18.01
N GLY A 128 -15.16 -1.49 -18.30
CA GLY A 128 -14.07 -0.61 -18.76
C GLY A 128 -13.17 -0.05 -17.66
N GLY A 129 -13.40 -0.42 -16.40
CA GLY A 129 -12.52 -0.09 -15.28
C GLY A 129 -11.21 -0.89 -15.29
N THR A 130 -10.16 -0.30 -14.73
CA THR A 130 -8.81 -0.87 -14.71
C THR A 130 -8.15 -0.75 -13.35
N ALA A 131 -7.31 -1.71 -12.99
CA ALA A 131 -6.42 -1.59 -11.84
C ALA A 131 -5.07 -2.25 -12.07
N LEU A 132 -4.12 -1.92 -11.19
CA LEU A 132 -2.79 -2.47 -11.18
C LEU A 132 -2.33 -2.86 -9.77
N ALA A 133 -1.52 -3.90 -9.70
CA ALA A 133 -0.77 -4.31 -8.52
C ALA A 133 0.71 -4.52 -8.90
N GLU A 134 1.63 -3.91 -8.17
CA GLU A 134 3.08 -4.05 -8.36
C GLU A 134 3.74 -4.57 -7.09
N TYR A 135 4.64 -5.52 -7.25
CA TYR A 135 5.39 -6.14 -6.16
C TYR A 135 6.89 -6.08 -6.45
N LYS A 136 7.66 -5.46 -5.57
CA LYS A 136 9.13 -5.51 -5.62
C LYS A 136 9.63 -6.89 -5.22
N ASN A 137 10.89 -7.20 -5.56
CA ASN A 137 11.59 -8.42 -5.16
C ASN A 137 10.84 -9.73 -5.52
N PHE A 138 10.16 -9.74 -6.67
CA PHE A 138 9.47 -10.92 -7.18
C PHE A 138 10.45 -12.04 -7.52
N ARG A 139 10.22 -13.24 -6.98
CA ARG A 139 10.98 -14.44 -7.34
C ARG A 139 10.10 -15.67 -7.29
N LEU A 140 10.45 -16.66 -8.10
CA LEU A 140 9.96 -18.02 -7.95
C LEU A 140 11.07 -18.93 -7.39
N GLY A 141 10.67 -19.90 -6.58
CA GLY A 141 11.48 -21.07 -6.22
C GLY A 141 11.69 -22.02 -7.40
N ASP A 142 12.47 -23.07 -7.17
CA ASP A 142 12.67 -24.16 -8.14
C ASP A 142 11.52 -25.18 -8.10
N GLU A 143 11.56 -26.19 -8.98
CA GLU A 143 10.52 -27.24 -9.01
C GLU A 143 10.48 -28.07 -7.70
N LYS A 144 11.59 -28.19 -6.97
CA LYS A 144 11.65 -28.91 -5.68
C LYS A 144 10.84 -28.20 -4.60
N THR A 145 10.82 -26.87 -4.63
CA THR A 145 10.01 -26.02 -3.76
C THR A 145 8.67 -25.65 -4.39
N ALA A 146 8.23 -26.41 -5.41
CA ALA A 146 6.99 -26.21 -6.15
C ALA A 146 6.85 -24.78 -6.73
N PHE A 147 7.94 -24.18 -7.20
CA PHE A 147 7.95 -22.80 -7.72
C PHE A 147 7.40 -21.76 -6.74
N LYS A 148 7.74 -21.91 -5.46
CA LYS A 148 7.31 -21.04 -4.36
C LYS A 148 7.31 -19.55 -4.72
N LEU A 149 6.19 -18.86 -4.50
CA LEU A 149 6.05 -17.43 -4.75
C LEU A 149 6.81 -16.62 -3.70
N GLN A 150 7.56 -15.62 -4.14
CA GLN A 150 8.11 -14.58 -3.28
C GLN A 150 7.78 -13.21 -3.85
N VAL A 151 7.13 -12.38 -3.04
CA VAL A 151 6.86 -10.96 -3.31
C VAL A 151 7.29 -10.09 -2.13
N GLY A 152 7.78 -8.90 -2.44
CA GLY A 152 8.19 -7.88 -1.47
C GLY A 152 7.15 -6.76 -1.35
N GLN A 153 7.64 -5.52 -1.28
CA GLN A 153 6.79 -4.34 -1.10
C GLN A 153 5.77 -4.19 -2.23
N TYR A 154 4.50 -4.05 -1.86
CA TYR A 154 3.37 -3.80 -2.75
C TYR A 154 3.17 -2.30 -3.04
N ARG A 155 2.66 -1.98 -4.23
CA ARG A 155 2.07 -0.69 -4.62
C ARG A 155 1.00 -0.93 -5.68
N GLY A 156 -0.11 -0.19 -5.65
CA GLY A 156 -1.12 -0.26 -6.69
C GLY A 156 -2.50 0.12 -6.19
N ASN A 157 -3.46 0.19 -7.10
CA ASN A 157 -4.87 0.49 -6.81
C ASN A 157 -5.78 -0.75 -6.87
N ALA A 158 -5.24 -1.94 -7.15
CA ALA A 158 -6.00 -3.20 -7.13
C ALA A 158 -6.17 -3.78 -5.71
N GLY A 159 -5.46 -3.26 -4.71
CA GLY A 159 -5.31 -3.87 -3.40
C GLY A 159 -4.34 -5.06 -3.40
N ASP A 160 -3.79 -5.40 -2.24
CA ASP A 160 -2.78 -6.46 -2.12
C ASP A 160 -3.42 -7.84 -1.91
N ALA A 161 -3.94 -8.44 -2.99
CA ALA A 161 -4.59 -9.74 -2.89
C ALA A 161 -3.61 -10.91 -2.67
N ILE A 162 -2.35 -10.79 -3.09
CA ILE A 162 -1.34 -11.85 -2.84
C ILE A 162 -1.07 -11.98 -1.34
N ARG A 163 -1.07 -10.87 -0.59
CA ARG A 163 -0.95 -10.92 0.88
C ARG A 163 -2.22 -11.34 1.61
N GLY A 164 -3.30 -11.55 0.86
CA GLY A 164 -4.61 -11.92 1.37
C GLY A 164 -5.50 -10.71 1.66
N ALA A 165 -6.78 -10.83 1.34
CA ALA A 165 -7.83 -9.90 1.77
C ALA A 165 -8.11 -10.04 3.28
N TYR A 166 -7.84 -11.22 3.84
CA TYR A 166 -8.07 -11.57 5.24
C TYR A 166 -6.85 -12.30 5.83
N ARG A 167 -6.73 -12.30 7.16
CA ARG A 167 -5.64 -12.99 7.87
C ARG A 167 -5.64 -14.48 7.54
N GLY A 168 -4.44 -15.00 7.22
CA GLY A 168 -4.25 -16.41 6.93
C GLY A 168 -4.48 -16.81 5.47
N LEU A 169 -4.77 -15.84 4.59
CA LEU A 169 -4.89 -16.04 3.14
C LEU A 169 -3.63 -15.59 2.36
N ASP A 170 -2.52 -15.26 3.04
CA ASP A 170 -1.27 -14.86 2.37
C ASP A 170 -0.79 -15.98 1.44
N GLN A 171 -0.69 -15.68 0.15
CA GLN A 171 -0.20 -16.57 -0.90
C GLN A 171 1.33 -16.45 -1.09
N ASN A 172 1.95 -15.42 -0.50
CA ASN A 172 3.40 -15.27 -0.50
C ASN A 172 4.06 -16.38 0.33
N GLY A 173 5.05 -17.07 -0.25
CA GLY A 173 5.74 -18.18 0.38
C GLY A 173 5.09 -19.55 0.16
N PHE A 174 3.99 -19.62 -0.58
CA PHE A 174 3.32 -20.88 -0.94
C PHE A 174 3.80 -21.43 -2.29
N GLY A 175 3.71 -22.74 -2.43
CA GLY A 175 3.99 -23.46 -3.67
C GLY A 175 2.90 -23.22 -4.71
N PHE A 176 3.23 -23.41 -5.97
CA PHE A 176 2.25 -23.46 -7.04
C PHE A 176 1.50 -24.80 -6.96
N SER A 177 0.20 -24.80 -7.16
CA SER A 177 -0.61 -26.02 -7.19
C SER A 177 -1.41 -26.08 -8.49
N THR A 178 -1.66 -27.31 -8.95
CA THR A 178 -2.56 -27.64 -10.06
C THR A 178 -3.51 -28.74 -9.60
N PHE A 179 -4.57 -29.01 -10.36
CA PHE A 179 -5.55 -30.02 -9.96
C PHE A 179 -4.96 -31.43 -9.81
N ASP A 180 -3.81 -31.71 -10.44
CA ASP A 180 -3.05 -32.96 -10.36
C ASP A 180 -1.83 -32.89 -9.42
N ARG A 181 -1.55 -31.73 -8.80
CA ARG A 181 -0.43 -31.57 -7.86
C ARG A 181 -0.73 -30.49 -6.82
N ASP A 182 -1.02 -30.93 -5.60
CA ASP A 182 -1.34 -30.07 -4.47
C ASP A 182 -0.08 -29.62 -3.71
N ASN A 183 0.09 -28.31 -3.56
CA ASN A 183 1.11 -27.66 -2.72
C ASN A 183 0.51 -26.44 -1.98
N ASP A 184 -0.81 -26.40 -1.80
CA ASP A 184 -1.53 -25.22 -1.29
C ASP A 184 -1.46 -25.07 0.25
N GLY A 185 -1.03 -26.13 0.93
CA GLY A 185 -0.83 -26.10 2.38
C GLY A 185 -2.13 -26.11 3.18
N CYS A 186 -3.25 -26.49 2.57
CA CYS A 186 -4.51 -26.77 3.26
C CYS A 186 -5.11 -28.11 2.80
N ASN A 187 -5.33 -29.04 3.74
CA ASN A 187 -6.04 -30.28 3.44
C ASN A 187 -6.72 -30.85 4.70
N PRO A 188 -8.07 -30.73 4.82
CA PRO A 188 -8.96 -29.97 3.95
C PRO A 188 -8.81 -28.46 4.16
N CYS A 189 -9.03 -27.68 3.11
CA CYS A 189 -9.23 -26.24 3.18
C CYS A 189 -10.64 -25.98 3.72
N LEU A 190 -10.74 -25.43 4.93
CA LEU A 190 -12.02 -25.14 5.59
C LEU A 190 -12.41 -23.68 5.36
N PHE A 191 -13.61 -23.48 4.82
CA PHE A 191 -14.25 -22.19 4.60
C PHE A 191 -15.63 -22.19 5.26
N GLY A 192 -15.70 -21.75 6.52
CA GLY A 192 -16.92 -21.90 7.31
C GLY A 192 -17.25 -23.37 7.56
N ASP A 193 -18.40 -23.81 7.10
CA ASP A 193 -18.91 -25.19 7.13
C ASP A 193 -18.51 -26.03 5.90
N ILE A 194 -17.83 -25.42 4.91
CA ILE A 194 -17.41 -26.09 3.67
C ILE A 194 -15.98 -26.61 3.80
N ALA A 195 -15.79 -27.92 3.59
CA ALA A 195 -14.49 -28.55 3.48
C ALA A 195 -14.14 -28.84 2.01
N GLN A 196 -13.01 -28.30 1.55
CA GLN A 196 -12.52 -28.49 0.19
C GLN A 196 -11.17 -29.21 0.19
N LYS A 197 -10.99 -30.16 -0.73
CA LYS A 197 -9.84 -31.05 -0.73
C LYS A 197 -8.59 -30.48 -1.42
N ASN A 198 -8.77 -29.61 -2.42
CA ASN A 198 -7.69 -28.97 -3.18
C ASN A 198 -8.25 -27.72 -3.86
N CYS A 199 -7.62 -26.56 -3.65
CA CYS A 199 -8.05 -25.28 -4.22
C CYS A 199 -7.95 -25.23 -5.75
N ALA A 200 -6.93 -25.83 -6.35
CA ALA A 200 -6.74 -25.82 -7.80
C ALA A 200 -7.84 -26.59 -8.54
N PHE A 201 -8.51 -27.55 -7.89
CA PHE A 201 -9.61 -28.29 -8.51
C PHE A 201 -10.88 -27.43 -8.61
N SER A 202 -11.21 -26.67 -7.57
CA SER A 202 -12.40 -25.83 -7.49
C SER A 202 -12.27 -24.52 -8.25
N GLU A 203 -11.08 -23.93 -8.20
CA GLU A 203 -10.77 -22.65 -8.85
C GLU A 203 -10.54 -22.77 -10.36
N GLY A 204 -10.45 -24.00 -10.88
CA GLY A 204 -10.34 -24.26 -12.33
C GLY A 204 -9.00 -23.89 -12.96
N GLY A 205 -7.94 -23.68 -12.16
CA GLY A 205 -6.64 -23.22 -12.65
C GLY A 205 -5.48 -23.59 -11.75
N GLY A 206 -4.26 -23.39 -12.26
CA GLY A 206 -3.04 -23.48 -11.46
C GLY A 206 -2.65 -22.12 -10.88
N TRP A 207 -2.29 -22.06 -9.60
CA TRP A 207 -1.92 -20.83 -8.91
C TRP A 207 -1.06 -21.09 -7.66
N TRP A 208 -0.51 -20.03 -7.07
CA TRP A 208 0.09 -20.08 -5.73
C TRP A 208 -1.00 -20.02 -4.67
N TYR A 209 -1.72 -21.12 -4.55
CA TYR A 209 -2.78 -21.26 -3.57
C TYR A 209 -2.17 -21.39 -2.16
N SER A 210 -2.82 -20.75 -1.18
CA SER A 210 -2.60 -21.00 0.24
C SER A 210 -3.84 -21.71 0.79
N LYS A 211 -4.60 -21.08 1.69
CA LYS A 211 -6.01 -21.46 1.95
C LYS A 211 -6.91 -20.95 0.81
N CYS A 212 -6.61 -21.40 -0.42
CA CYS A 212 -7.01 -20.85 -1.72
C CYS A 212 -6.52 -19.40 -1.95
N GLY A 213 -6.58 -18.54 -0.94
CA GLY A 213 -6.03 -17.19 -0.98
C GLY A 213 -7.03 -16.18 -1.54
N SER A 214 -6.54 -15.02 -1.97
CA SER A 214 -7.40 -13.90 -2.40
C SER A 214 -7.19 -13.44 -3.84
N ALA A 215 -6.33 -14.13 -4.59
CA ALA A 215 -6.18 -13.93 -6.01
C ALA A 215 -6.08 -15.28 -6.72
N SER A 216 -6.67 -15.38 -7.90
CA SER A 216 -6.38 -16.41 -8.88
C SER A 216 -6.71 -15.88 -10.26
N LEU A 217 -5.68 -15.52 -11.03
CA LEU A 217 -5.89 -14.98 -12.37
C LEU A 217 -5.96 -16.06 -13.46
N ASN A 218 -5.91 -17.33 -13.04
CA ASN A 218 -5.81 -18.49 -13.89
C ASN A 218 -7.05 -19.40 -13.82
N GLY A 219 -8.06 -19.00 -13.04
CA GLY A 219 -9.33 -19.73 -13.00
C GLY A 219 -10.14 -19.60 -14.28
N ASP A 220 -11.32 -20.22 -14.28
CA ASP A 220 -12.21 -20.21 -15.41
C ASP A 220 -12.65 -18.78 -15.78
N TRP A 221 -12.86 -18.53 -17.07
CA TRP A 221 -13.22 -17.22 -17.57
C TRP A 221 -14.69 -17.12 -17.88
N HIS A 222 -15.28 -16.00 -17.47
CA HIS A 222 -16.71 -15.78 -17.63
C HIS A 222 -16.98 -14.51 -18.45
N PRO A 223 -17.95 -14.55 -19.38
CA PRO A 223 -18.38 -13.36 -20.10
C PRO A 223 -19.18 -12.39 -19.22
N SER A 224 -19.45 -11.20 -19.75
CA SER A 224 -20.37 -10.26 -19.12
C SER A 224 -21.73 -10.93 -18.85
N GLY A 225 -22.34 -10.65 -17.70
CA GLY A 225 -23.55 -11.35 -17.22
C GLY A 225 -23.29 -12.57 -16.33
N ASN A 226 -22.17 -13.30 -16.54
CA ASN A 226 -21.83 -14.52 -15.77
C ASN A 226 -20.62 -14.35 -14.85
N HIS A 227 -20.09 -13.13 -14.72
CA HIS A 227 -18.83 -12.83 -14.06
C HIS A 227 -18.98 -12.50 -12.55
N LEU A 228 -20.17 -12.66 -11.99
CA LEU A 228 -20.49 -12.38 -10.59
C LEU A 228 -20.87 -13.68 -9.86
N GLY A 229 -20.42 -13.86 -8.61
CA GLY A 229 -20.85 -14.95 -7.72
C GLY A 229 -19.76 -15.94 -7.32
N TRP A 230 -20.12 -16.95 -6.52
CA TRP A 230 -19.19 -17.90 -5.88
C TRP A 230 -18.31 -18.71 -6.83
N ALA A 231 -18.72 -18.83 -8.09
CA ALA A 231 -17.96 -19.47 -9.16
C ALA A 231 -17.13 -18.48 -10.00
N SER A 232 -16.93 -17.23 -9.55
CA SER A 232 -16.22 -16.23 -10.35
C SER A 232 -14.71 -16.56 -10.42
N GLY A 233 -14.25 -17.05 -11.57
CA GLY A 233 -12.89 -17.56 -11.76
C GLY A 233 -11.78 -16.51 -11.69
N VAL A 234 -11.39 -15.87 -12.80
CA VAL A 234 -10.25 -14.90 -12.85
C VAL A 234 -10.43 -13.74 -11.84
N HIS A 235 -9.95 -13.86 -10.61
CA HIS A 235 -10.33 -12.96 -9.51
C HIS A 235 -9.14 -12.29 -8.81
N TRP A 236 -9.44 -11.14 -8.22
CA TRP A 236 -8.55 -10.35 -7.36
C TRP A 236 -9.41 -9.69 -6.27
N LEU A 237 -9.58 -10.36 -5.13
CA LEU A 237 -10.64 -10.04 -4.17
C LEU A 237 -10.56 -8.60 -3.62
N THR A 238 -9.36 -8.04 -3.54
CA THR A 238 -9.14 -6.70 -2.99
C THR A 238 -9.48 -5.56 -3.98
N TRP A 239 -9.90 -5.87 -5.22
CA TRP A 239 -10.23 -4.86 -6.24
C TRP A 239 -11.72 -4.59 -6.41
N LYS A 240 -12.61 -5.60 -6.38
CA LYS A 240 -14.04 -5.48 -6.76
C LYS A 240 -15.02 -6.16 -5.78
N GLY A 241 -14.83 -5.97 -4.47
CA GLY A 241 -15.75 -6.48 -3.44
C GLY A 241 -17.07 -5.70 -3.31
N PRO A 242 -18.09 -6.23 -2.59
CA PRO A 242 -18.07 -7.44 -1.76
C PRO A 242 -18.47 -8.73 -2.51
N ALA A 243 -19.05 -8.63 -3.71
CA ALA A 243 -19.38 -9.79 -4.53
C ALA A 243 -18.14 -10.33 -5.25
N LEU A 244 -17.99 -11.65 -5.28
CA LEU A 244 -16.96 -12.34 -6.04
C LEU A 244 -17.07 -11.96 -7.53
N TYR A 245 -15.98 -11.40 -8.07
CA TYR A 245 -15.93 -10.77 -9.40
C TYR A 245 -14.84 -11.38 -10.28
N SER A 246 -15.22 -11.87 -11.46
CA SER A 246 -14.29 -12.36 -12.48
C SER A 246 -13.89 -11.21 -13.43
N ALA A 247 -12.61 -10.93 -13.51
CA ALA A 247 -12.05 -9.91 -14.39
C ALA A 247 -12.20 -10.30 -15.86
N LYS A 248 -12.57 -9.32 -16.69
CA LYS A 248 -12.65 -9.48 -18.15
C LYS A 248 -11.30 -9.87 -18.73
N ALA A 249 -10.24 -9.23 -18.25
CA ALA A 249 -8.87 -9.48 -18.70
C ALA A 249 -7.87 -9.29 -17.56
N SER A 250 -6.74 -9.99 -17.67
CA SER A 250 -5.61 -9.83 -16.77
C SER A 250 -4.29 -10.00 -17.51
N ARG A 251 -3.23 -9.38 -16.98
CA ARG A 251 -1.89 -9.52 -17.53
C ARG A 251 -0.86 -9.45 -16.41
N MET A 252 0.00 -10.45 -16.33
CA MET A 252 1.13 -10.47 -15.41
C MET A 252 2.44 -10.35 -16.18
N MET A 253 3.32 -9.46 -15.70
CA MET A 253 4.59 -9.18 -16.34
C MET A 253 5.67 -8.85 -15.33
N ILE A 254 6.92 -9.11 -15.72
CA ILE A 254 8.09 -8.88 -14.88
C ILE A 254 9.09 -7.97 -15.56
N LYS A 255 9.74 -7.10 -14.79
CA LYS A 255 10.92 -6.36 -15.24
C LYS A 255 12.04 -6.46 -14.22
N SER A 256 13.28 -6.40 -14.70
CA SER A 256 14.45 -6.35 -13.83
C SER A 256 15.03 -4.94 -13.77
N VAL A 257 15.41 -4.49 -12.58
CA VAL A 257 16.24 -3.30 -12.38
C VAL A 257 17.62 -3.76 -11.92
N LYS A 258 18.69 -3.25 -12.54
CA LYS A 258 20.06 -3.51 -12.06
C LYS A 258 20.18 -2.96 -10.64
N MET A 259 20.60 -3.79 -9.69
CA MET A 259 20.96 -3.29 -8.36
C MET A 259 22.18 -2.38 -8.54
N LYS A 260 22.08 -1.11 -8.10
CA LYS A 260 23.26 -0.27 -7.93
C LYS A 260 24.08 -0.95 -6.84
N GLY A 261 25.20 -1.59 -7.22
CA GLY A 261 26.10 -2.23 -6.26
C GLY A 261 26.58 -1.18 -5.25
N LEU A 262 26.71 -1.59 -3.99
CA LEU A 262 27.26 -0.80 -2.90
C LEU A 262 28.80 -0.61 -3.06
N LEU A 263 29.27 -0.33 -4.28
CA LEU A 263 30.66 -0.09 -4.65
C LEU A 263 30.95 1.40 -4.91
N GLY A 264 30.15 2.28 -4.30
CA GLY A 264 30.28 3.75 -4.44
C GLY A 264 30.51 4.50 -3.12
N PHE A 265 30.76 3.79 -2.00
CA PHE A 265 31.04 4.42 -0.70
C PHE A 265 32.53 4.46 -0.33
N CYS A 266 33.45 4.16 -1.27
CA CYS A 266 34.89 4.33 -1.05
C CYS A 266 35.41 5.72 -1.46
N GLY A 267 34.60 6.56 -2.13
CA GLY A 267 34.98 7.95 -2.49
C GLY A 267 34.65 8.99 -1.41
N LEU A 268 33.73 8.68 -0.50
CA LEU A 268 33.27 9.61 0.56
C LEU A 268 34.08 9.52 1.85
N VAL A 269 34.88 8.47 2.03
CA VAL A 269 35.77 8.32 3.20
C VAL A 269 37.13 9.00 2.97
N LEU A 270 37.56 9.18 1.71
CA LEU A 270 38.82 9.87 1.40
C LEU A 270 38.70 11.41 1.46
N ALA A 271 37.49 11.95 1.31
CA ALA A 271 37.23 13.40 1.45
C ALA A 271 37.11 13.85 2.92
N LEU A 272 36.84 12.92 3.84
CA LEU A 272 36.70 13.19 5.29
C LEU A 272 38.03 13.07 6.06
N LEU A 273 39.09 12.53 5.44
CA LEU A 273 40.42 12.41 6.03
C LEU A 273 41.39 13.53 5.63
N LEU A 274 41.00 14.42 4.70
CA LEU A 274 41.82 15.57 4.27
C LEU A 274 41.37 16.91 4.86
N THR A 275 40.35 16.93 5.72
CA THR A 275 39.86 18.14 6.39
C THR A 275 40.29 18.27 7.86
N PHE A 276 41.21 17.41 8.34
CA PHE A 276 41.68 17.38 9.73
C PHE A 276 43.20 17.60 9.89
N SER A 277 43.82 18.38 9.00
CA SER A 277 45.23 18.77 9.14
C SER A 277 45.44 20.27 8.84
N GLY A 278 44.72 21.13 9.54
CA GLY A 278 44.90 22.56 9.38
C GLY A 278 44.11 23.38 10.39
N GLN A 279 44.63 23.48 11.62
CA GLN A 279 44.63 24.71 12.42
C GLN A 279 45.33 24.45 13.77
N ALA A 280 46.56 24.94 13.87
CA ALA A 280 47.29 25.20 15.11
C ALA A 280 47.75 26.67 15.09
N GLU A 281 47.76 27.30 16.28
CA GLU A 281 48.28 28.64 16.64
C GLU A 281 47.45 29.87 16.15
N GLU A 282 47.17 30.94 16.91
CA GLU A 282 47.73 31.47 18.17
C GLU A 282 46.77 32.53 18.81
N GLN A 283 46.95 32.83 20.11
CA GLN A 283 46.29 33.91 20.90
C GLN A 283 46.90 35.30 20.55
N THR A 284 46.33 36.49 20.77
CA THR A 284 45.94 37.17 22.03
C THR A 284 45.58 38.64 21.71
N ALA A 285 44.56 39.27 22.33
CA ALA A 285 44.57 40.66 22.87
C ALA A 285 43.15 41.20 23.24
N ARG A 286 43.14 42.12 24.22
CA ARG A 286 42.06 42.52 25.15
C ARG A 286 41.18 43.71 24.71
N THR A 287 39.89 43.60 25.05
CA THR A 287 38.91 44.59 25.62
C THR A 287 38.47 45.85 24.84
N LEU A 288 37.18 45.95 24.49
CA LEU A 288 36.25 47.01 24.96
C LEU A 288 34.77 46.66 24.66
N ARG A 289 33.87 47.15 25.52
CA ARG A 289 32.43 46.83 25.69
C ARG A 289 31.53 47.24 24.50
N LEU A 290 30.51 46.45 24.19
CA LEU A 290 29.07 46.80 24.31
C LEU A 290 28.14 45.69 23.76
N ALA A 291 27.18 45.32 24.61
CA ALA A 291 25.92 44.59 24.41
C ALA A 291 25.55 44.06 23.01
N HIS A 292 25.38 42.74 22.89
CA HIS A 292 24.08 42.07 22.70
C HIS A 292 24.27 40.55 22.48
N HIS A 293 23.53 39.76 23.26
CA HIS A 293 23.03 38.41 22.98
C HIS A 293 23.86 37.44 22.11
N ARG A 294 24.38 36.38 22.75
CA ARG A 294 24.25 34.95 22.34
C ARG A 294 25.25 34.07 23.10
N GLN A 295 24.76 33.04 23.78
CA GLN A 295 25.37 31.69 23.89
C GLN A 295 24.29 30.70 24.37
N PRO A 296 24.42 29.37 24.17
CA PRO A 296 25.39 28.61 23.36
C PRO A 296 24.72 27.62 22.38
N VAL A 297 25.57 26.93 21.63
CA VAL A 297 25.27 25.82 20.71
C VAL A 297 24.58 24.66 21.44
N GLU A 298 23.44 24.21 20.90
CA GLU A 298 22.86 22.90 21.22
C GLU A 298 22.67 22.13 19.90
N PHE A 299 23.38 21.01 19.77
CA PHE A 299 23.12 20.04 18.71
C PHE A 299 21.74 19.42 18.97
N MET A 300 20.74 19.77 18.17
CA MET A 300 19.49 19.00 18.11
C MET A 300 19.22 18.50 16.69
N LYS A 301 19.37 17.18 16.56
CA LYS A 301 18.77 16.37 15.49
C LYS A 301 17.27 16.64 15.46
N SER A 302 16.76 17.17 14.36
CA SER A 302 15.38 16.88 13.96
C SER A 302 15.23 17.04 12.46
N ASN A 303 15.41 15.94 11.73
CA ASN A 303 14.91 15.82 10.37
C ASN A 303 13.43 15.39 10.44
N GLN A 304 12.60 16.15 11.17
CA GLN A 304 11.15 15.94 11.15
C GLN A 304 10.65 16.39 9.77
N LEU A 305 10.46 15.42 8.88
CA LEU A 305 9.66 15.61 7.67
C LEU A 305 8.29 16.16 8.08
N VAL A 306 8.00 17.39 7.68
CA VAL A 306 6.68 18.00 7.87
C VAL A 306 5.65 17.13 7.14
N PRO A 307 4.61 16.61 7.82
CA PRO A 307 3.63 15.74 7.17
C PRO A 307 2.84 16.53 6.12
N GLN A 308 2.69 15.96 4.92
CA GLN A 308 1.78 16.50 3.92
C GLN A 308 0.33 16.26 4.37
N VAL A 309 -0.49 17.30 4.29
CA VAL A 309 -1.90 17.29 4.72
C VAL A 309 -2.81 17.82 3.63
N TYR A 310 -4.08 17.42 3.66
CA TYR A 310 -5.12 18.08 2.88
C TYR A 310 -5.79 19.15 3.75
N CYS A 311 -5.69 20.41 3.30
CA CYS A 311 -6.33 21.54 3.97
C CYS A 311 -7.61 21.93 3.22
N GLU A 312 -8.74 21.90 3.92
CA GLU A 312 -10.00 22.42 3.43
C GLU A 312 -10.19 23.85 3.94
N MET A 313 -10.23 24.81 3.02
CA MET A 313 -10.44 26.21 3.37
C MET A 313 -11.95 26.49 3.50
N ARG A 314 -12.33 27.09 4.62
CA ARG A 314 -13.68 27.54 4.94
C ARG A 314 -13.65 29.01 5.39
N PRO A 315 -14.82 29.69 5.45
CA PRO A 315 -14.87 31.07 5.93
C PRO A 315 -14.29 31.28 7.35
N ASP A 316 -14.32 30.23 8.18
CA ASP A 316 -13.80 30.22 9.56
C ASP A 316 -12.33 29.79 9.67
N GLY A 317 -11.69 29.37 8.58
CA GLY A 317 -10.27 29.01 8.56
C GLY A 317 -9.94 27.78 7.72
N GLY A 318 -8.68 27.33 7.83
CA GLY A 318 -8.21 26.10 7.19
C GLY A 318 -8.35 24.90 8.12
N TRP A 319 -9.00 23.85 7.63
CA TRP A 319 -9.22 22.60 8.35
C TRP A 319 -8.29 21.51 7.82
N THR A 320 -7.54 20.86 8.71
CA THR A 320 -6.71 19.71 8.34
C THR A 320 -7.56 18.46 8.31
N VAL A 321 -7.91 17.98 7.11
CA VAL A 321 -8.68 16.74 6.95
C VAL A 321 -7.75 15.56 7.22
N PHE A 322 -8.12 14.75 8.22
CA PHE A 322 -7.33 13.58 8.60
C PHE A 322 -8.04 12.25 8.35
N GLN A 323 -9.35 12.29 8.15
CA GLN A 323 -10.13 11.18 7.68
C GLN A 323 -11.10 11.68 6.61
N LYS A 324 -11.20 10.94 5.52
CA LYS A 324 -12.26 11.12 4.52
C LYS A 324 -12.76 9.76 4.07
N ARG A 325 -14.08 9.59 4.05
CA ARG A 325 -14.78 8.39 3.58
C ARG A 325 -15.90 8.80 2.66
N THR A 326 -15.79 8.43 1.39
CA THR A 326 -16.80 8.71 0.36
C THR A 326 -17.18 7.45 -0.41
N GLY A 327 -16.44 6.36 -0.22
CA GLY A 327 -16.75 5.07 -0.84
C GLY A 327 -15.93 3.93 -0.26
N TRP A 328 -15.83 2.86 -1.06
CA TRP A 328 -15.13 1.61 -0.74
C TRP A 328 -13.71 1.53 -1.32
N ALA A 329 -13.26 2.55 -2.07
CA ALA A 329 -11.99 2.53 -2.82
C ALA A 329 -10.75 2.38 -1.93
N VAL A 330 -10.83 2.79 -0.66
CA VAL A 330 -9.77 2.62 0.32
C VAL A 330 -10.34 1.84 1.49
N SER A 331 -9.83 0.63 1.73
CA SER A 331 -10.17 -0.14 2.92
C SER A 331 -9.58 0.53 4.17
N PHE A 332 -10.40 0.61 5.23
CA PHE A 332 -10.03 1.04 6.56
C PHE A 332 -9.93 -0.14 7.54
N ASP A 333 -10.28 -1.35 7.15
CA ASP A 333 -9.98 -2.54 7.94
C ASP A 333 -8.48 -2.86 7.81
N ARG A 334 -7.68 -2.27 8.70
CA ARG A 334 -6.21 -2.29 8.63
C ARG A 334 -5.55 -2.49 9.99
N ILE A 335 -4.33 -3.02 9.93
CA ILE A 335 -3.46 -3.22 11.08
C ILE A 335 -3.00 -1.90 11.73
N TRP A 336 -2.57 -1.99 13.00
CA TRP A 336 -2.02 -0.90 13.80
C TRP A 336 -0.97 -0.08 13.05
N ALA A 337 0.00 -0.77 12.43
CA ALA A 337 1.08 -0.12 11.69
C ALA A 337 0.58 0.78 10.54
N SER A 338 -0.54 0.42 9.91
CA SER A 338 -1.18 1.24 8.87
C SER A 338 -1.85 2.46 9.46
N TYR A 339 -2.62 2.30 10.54
CA TYR A 339 -3.26 3.44 11.23
C TYR A 339 -2.25 4.40 11.85
N LYS A 340 -1.10 3.88 12.31
CA LYS A 340 0.02 4.70 12.80
C LYS A 340 0.62 5.57 11.70
N SER A 341 0.91 4.97 10.54
CA SER A 341 1.63 5.64 9.43
C SER A 341 0.73 6.45 8.49
N GLY A 342 -0.56 6.12 8.40
CA GLY A 342 -1.50 6.70 7.44
C GLY A 342 -1.64 5.87 6.17
N PHE A 343 -2.75 6.05 5.45
CA PHE A 343 -3.04 5.36 4.20
C PHE A 343 -4.08 6.10 3.36
N GLY A 344 -4.23 5.70 2.10
CA GLY A 344 -5.14 6.35 1.15
C GLY A 344 -4.49 7.51 0.40
N TYR A 345 -5.32 8.41 -0.13
CA TYR A 345 -4.86 9.56 -0.92
C TYR A 345 -5.45 10.84 -0.33
N LEU A 346 -4.61 11.83 0.00
CA LEU A 346 -5.03 13.08 0.66
C LEU A 346 -6.18 13.82 -0.06
N THR A 347 -6.31 13.68 -1.37
CA THR A 347 -7.40 14.29 -2.16
C THR A 347 -8.71 13.48 -2.15
N ASN A 348 -8.66 12.20 -1.76
CA ASN A 348 -9.76 11.24 -1.74
C ASN A 348 -9.88 10.60 -0.36
N ASP A 349 -10.37 9.36 -0.28
CA ASP A 349 -10.49 8.60 0.96
C ASP A 349 -9.09 8.31 1.53
N HIS A 350 -8.89 8.68 2.79
CA HIS A 350 -7.60 8.54 3.46
C HIS A 350 -7.72 8.60 4.98
N TRP A 351 -6.65 8.15 5.62
CA TRP A 351 -6.35 8.33 7.03
C TRP A 351 -4.96 8.95 7.13
N LEU A 352 -4.82 10.11 7.79
CA LEU A 352 -3.55 10.86 7.85
C LEU A 352 -2.46 10.13 8.64
N GLY A 353 -2.84 9.26 9.57
CA GLY A 353 -1.93 8.55 10.47
C GLY A 353 -1.94 9.11 11.89
N LEU A 354 -2.03 8.21 12.87
CA LEU A 354 -2.06 8.56 14.29
C LEU A 354 -0.78 9.27 14.74
N GLN A 355 0.37 8.91 14.17
CA GLN A 355 1.64 9.56 14.48
C GLN A 355 1.64 11.04 14.05
N ASN A 356 1.06 11.35 12.90
CA ASN A 356 0.94 12.72 12.39
C ASN A 356 -0.05 13.52 13.23
N LEU A 357 -1.23 12.94 13.51
CA LEU A 357 -2.26 13.56 14.35
C LEU A 357 -1.78 13.87 15.77
N TYR A 358 -1.09 12.93 16.42
CA TYR A 358 -0.44 13.17 17.70
C TYR A 358 0.58 14.29 17.61
N SER A 359 1.43 14.27 16.57
CA SER A 359 2.48 15.28 16.41
C SER A 359 1.93 16.69 16.24
N ILE A 360 0.74 16.84 15.64
CA ILE A 360 0.01 18.10 15.48
C ILE A 360 -0.67 18.51 16.79
N THR A 361 -1.41 17.58 17.41
CA THR A 361 -2.29 17.87 18.55
C THR A 361 -1.62 17.84 19.93
N LYS A 362 -0.36 17.39 20.02
CA LYS A 362 0.43 17.40 21.27
C LYS A 362 0.80 18.80 21.74
N ASP A 363 0.72 19.81 20.87
CA ASP A 363 1.04 21.19 21.21
C ASP A 363 -0.06 21.78 22.10
N THR A 364 0.20 21.80 23.41
CA THR A 364 -0.73 22.29 24.42
C THR A 364 -0.83 23.82 24.45
N SER A 365 -0.01 24.54 23.69
CA SER A 365 -0.17 26.00 23.52
C SER A 365 -1.33 26.37 22.60
N LYS A 366 -1.82 25.39 21.82
CA LYS A 366 -2.96 25.53 20.91
C LYS A 366 -4.14 24.71 21.41
N SER A 367 -5.35 25.19 21.12
CA SER A 367 -6.56 24.39 21.26
C SER A 367 -6.99 23.93 19.87
N TRP A 368 -7.14 22.62 19.71
CA TRP A 368 -7.62 22.02 18.46
C TRP A 368 -9.11 21.68 18.60
N THR A 369 -9.86 21.90 17.53
CA THR A 369 -11.26 21.52 17.46
C THR A 369 -11.38 20.33 16.51
N LEU A 370 -11.85 19.18 16.99
CA LEU A 370 -12.23 18.11 16.08
C LEU A 370 -13.59 18.44 15.49
N ARG A 371 -13.70 18.42 14.17
CA ARG A 371 -14.97 18.46 13.45
C ARG A 371 -15.20 17.17 12.68
N VAL A 372 -16.42 16.65 12.77
CA VAL A 372 -16.93 15.49 12.04
C VAL A 372 -18.11 15.95 11.20
N ASP A 373 -18.03 15.79 9.89
CA ASP A 373 -19.16 15.97 8.97
C ASP A 373 -19.68 14.59 8.52
N LEU A 374 -21.00 14.44 8.44
CA LEU A 374 -21.70 13.22 8.08
C LEU A 374 -22.72 13.48 6.97
N TRP A 375 -22.81 12.55 6.03
CA TRP A 375 -23.83 12.54 4.97
C TRP A 375 -24.54 11.19 4.95
N ASP A 376 -25.85 11.23 4.88
CA ASP A 376 -26.69 10.05 4.77
C ASP A 376 -26.96 9.72 3.29
N HIS A 377 -27.62 8.59 3.02
CA HIS A 377 -27.96 8.19 1.67
C HIS A 377 -29.18 8.92 1.10
N GLU A 378 -30.02 9.48 1.96
CA GLU A 378 -31.24 10.23 1.66
C GLU A 378 -30.96 11.71 1.32
N GLY A 379 -29.71 12.17 1.45
CA GLY A 379 -29.29 13.56 1.20
C GLY A 379 -29.27 14.45 2.44
N GLY A 380 -29.57 13.91 3.62
CA GLY A 380 -29.41 14.57 4.90
C GLY A 380 -27.95 14.67 5.34
N THR A 381 -27.69 15.69 6.17
CA THR A 381 -26.35 16.01 6.66
C THR A 381 -26.37 16.34 8.15
N ALA A 382 -25.32 15.99 8.86
CA ALA A 382 -25.12 16.44 10.22
C ALA A 382 -23.63 16.67 10.51
N PHE A 383 -23.35 17.35 11.62
CA PHE A 383 -21.99 17.55 12.09
C PHE A 383 -21.90 17.48 13.62
N ALA A 384 -20.70 17.15 14.08
CA ALA A 384 -20.29 17.18 15.48
C ALA A 384 -18.95 17.90 15.60
N GLU A 385 -18.81 18.74 16.61
CA GLU A 385 -17.58 19.46 16.94
C GLU A 385 -17.20 19.26 18.41
N TYR A 386 -15.91 19.07 18.65
CA TYR A 386 -15.34 18.86 19.98
C TYR A 386 -14.15 19.78 20.20
N ARG A 387 -14.26 20.71 21.14
CA ARG A 387 -13.14 21.57 21.54
C ARG A 387 -12.07 20.77 22.29
N ASN A 388 -10.84 21.30 22.34
CA ASN A 388 -9.72 20.69 23.08
C ASN A 388 -9.41 19.25 22.64
N PHE A 389 -9.57 18.95 21.36
CA PHE A 389 -9.21 17.66 20.79
C PHE A 389 -7.70 17.43 20.89
N ARG A 390 -7.28 16.26 21.38
CA ARG A 390 -5.88 15.83 21.32
C ARG A 390 -5.76 14.33 21.39
N LEU A 391 -4.66 13.80 20.86
CA LEU A 391 -4.30 12.40 21.03
C LEU A 391 -3.21 12.24 22.08
N GLY A 392 -3.25 11.12 22.80
CA GLY A 392 -2.16 10.65 23.65
C GLY A 392 -0.94 10.17 22.85
N HIS A 393 0.16 9.92 23.56
CA HIS A 393 1.34 9.29 22.97
C HIS A 393 1.04 7.84 22.54
N GLU A 394 1.87 7.25 21.68
CA GLU A 394 1.73 5.85 21.25
C GLU A 394 1.70 4.87 22.43
N SER A 395 2.41 5.16 23.53
CA SER A 395 2.43 4.33 24.74
C SER A 395 1.09 4.28 25.48
N THR A 396 0.15 5.17 25.16
CA THR A 396 -1.25 5.11 25.63
C THR A 396 -2.21 4.72 24.51
N ALA A 397 -1.68 4.08 23.46
CA ALA A 397 -2.38 3.71 22.24
C ALA A 397 -3.09 4.91 21.56
N TYR A 398 -2.44 6.08 21.52
CA TYR A 398 -3.03 7.30 20.94
C TYR A 398 -4.39 7.67 21.55
N LYS A 399 -4.49 7.57 22.88
CA LYS A 399 -5.69 7.84 23.67
C LYS A 399 -6.46 9.10 23.20
N LEU A 400 -7.77 8.97 22.98
CA LEU A 400 -8.62 10.07 22.56
C LEU A 400 -8.92 11.03 23.72
N TYR A 401 -8.78 12.33 23.47
CA TYR A 401 -9.29 13.37 24.35
C TYR A 401 -10.17 14.34 23.56
N VAL A 402 -11.41 14.49 23.99
CA VAL A 402 -12.37 15.48 23.49
C VAL A 402 -12.96 16.30 24.65
N GLY A 403 -13.14 17.60 24.42
CA GLY A 403 -13.74 18.54 25.36
C GLY A 403 -15.23 18.77 25.10
N THR A 404 -15.65 20.03 25.11
CA THR A 404 -17.06 20.43 24.94
C THR A 404 -17.57 20.11 23.54
N TYR A 405 -18.72 19.44 23.48
CA TYR A 405 -19.43 19.10 22.25
C TYR A 405 -20.32 20.27 21.76
N SER A 406 -20.45 20.39 20.43
CA SER A 406 -21.51 21.15 19.75
C SER A 406 -21.85 20.51 18.41
N GLY A 407 -23.01 20.84 17.83
CA GLY A 407 -23.45 20.31 16.54
C GLY A 407 -24.80 19.58 16.61
N ASN A 408 -25.29 19.15 15.45
CA ASN A 408 -26.62 18.54 15.30
C ASN A 408 -26.60 17.02 15.09
N ALA A 409 -25.43 16.37 15.08
CA ALA A 409 -25.31 14.91 14.98
C ALA A 409 -25.52 14.17 16.32
N GLY A 410 -25.61 14.90 17.44
CA GLY A 410 -25.56 14.34 18.79
C GLY A 410 -24.16 13.83 19.17
N ASP A 411 -23.90 13.69 20.48
CA ASP A 411 -22.56 13.36 20.98
C ASP A 411 -22.30 11.84 21.03
N ALA A 412 -21.93 11.24 19.90
CA ALA A 412 -21.67 9.81 19.84
C ALA A 412 -20.33 9.39 20.47
N ILE A 413 -19.36 10.30 20.63
CA ILE A 413 -18.08 9.98 21.28
C ILE A 413 -18.27 9.83 22.79
N ARG A 414 -19.11 10.66 23.42
CA ARG A 414 -19.42 10.55 24.85
C ARG A 414 -20.37 9.41 25.21
N GLY A 415 -20.95 8.76 24.21
CA GLY A 415 -21.87 7.64 24.41
C GLY A 415 -23.32 8.02 24.14
N ALA A 416 -24.02 7.18 23.37
CA ALA A 416 -25.48 7.25 23.24
C ALA A 416 -26.21 6.78 24.52
N TYR A 417 -25.52 6.04 25.40
CA TYR A 417 -26.00 5.53 26.67
C TYR A 417 -24.86 5.42 27.71
N PRO A 418 -25.16 5.30 29.02
CA PRO A 418 -24.13 5.23 30.05
C PRO A 418 -23.17 4.05 29.88
N GLY A 419 -21.87 4.29 30.13
CA GLY A 419 -20.85 3.24 30.19
C GLY A 419 -20.13 2.89 28.88
N ILE A 420 -20.36 3.66 27.81
CA ILE A 420 -19.71 3.53 26.50
C ILE A 420 -18.99 4.81 26.04
N ASP A 421 -18.59 5.69 26.98
CA ASP A 421 -17.81 6.90 26.66
C ASP A 421 -16.46 6.49 26.06
N GLN A 422 -16.23 6.91 24.80
CA GLN A 422 -15.02 6.63 24.03
C GLN A 422 -13.89 7.62 24.37
N ASN A 423 -14.19 8.72 25.04
CA ASN A 423 -13.20 9.66 25.52
C ASN A 423 -12.32 9.00 26.59
N GLY A 424 -10.99 9.08 26.41
CA GLY A 424 -10.02 8.44 27.30
C GLY A 424 -9.66 7.00 26.95
N PHE A 425 -10.22 6.43 25.87
CA PHE A 425 -9.86 5.10 25.36
C PHE A 425 -8.74 5.15 24.32
N GLY A 426 -7.97 4.06 24.26
CA GLY A 426 -6.93 3.86 23.26
C GLY A 426 -7.54 3.52 21.89
N PHE A 427 -6.80 3.85 20.83
CA PHE A 427 -7.15 3.40 19.50
C PHE A 427 -6.94 1.88 19.41
N SER A 428 -7.88 1.17 18.79
CA SER A 428 -7.84 -0.28 18.63
C SER A 428 -7.92 -0.63 17.16
N THR A 429 -7.21 -1.67 16.76
CA THR A 429 -7.26 -2.31 15.43
C THR A 429 -7.42 -3.81 15.62
N PHE A 430 -7.74 -4.56 14.57
CA PHE A 430 -7.95 -6.01 14.70
C PHE A 430 -6.70 -6.79 15.16
N ASP A 431 -5.51 -6.18 15.09
CA ASP A 431 -4.23 -6.73 15.54
C ASP A 431 -3.69 -6.07 16.83
N LEU A 432 -4.38 -5.08 17.39
CA LEU A 432 -4.05 -4.46 18.67
C LEU A 432 -5.31 -3.98 19.39
N ASP A 433 -5.68 -4.69 20.45
CA ASP A 433 -6.88 -4.43 21.24
C ASP A 433 -6.60 -3.47 22.42
N ASN A 434 -7.31 -2.34 22.46
CA ASN A 434 -7.29 -1.34 23.52
C ASN A 434 -8.72 -0.85 23.88
N ASP A 435 -9.75 -1.66 23.59
CA ASP A 435 -11.15 -1.21 23.59
C ASP A 435 -11.92 -1.50 24.89
N GLY A 436 -11.30 -2.22 25.82
CA GLY A 436 -11.88 -2.57 27.11
C GLY A 436 -13.03 -3.58 27.02
N CYS A 437 -13.13 -4.34 25.93
CA CYS A 437 -14.16 -5.32 25.68
C CYS A 437 -13.72 -6.74 26.03
N ASN A 438 -14.20 -7.34 27.14
CA ASN A 438 -13.94 -8.75 27.43
C ASN A 438 -14.88 -9.33 28.50
N PRO A 439 -15.98 -10.01 28.11
CA PRO A 439 -16.68 -9.87 26.84
C PRO A 439 -17.59 -8.62 26.85
N CYS A 440 -17.86 -8.04 25.68
CA CYS A 440 -19.03 -7.19 25.49
C CYS A 440 -20.19 -8.01 24.94
N MET A 441 -21.39 -7.65 25.34
CA MET A 441 -22.61 -8.23 24.80
C MET A 441 -23.13 -7.37 23.65
N PHE A 442 -23.23 -7.96 22.47
CA PHE A 442 -23.92 -7.40 21.32
C PHE A 442 -25.20 -8.19 21.09
N GLY A 443 -26.31 -7.71 21.67
CA GLY A 443 -27.49 -8.56 21.87
C GLY A 443 -27.14 -9.77 22.72
N ASP A 444 -27.39 -10.98 22.20
CA ASP A 444 -27.08 -12.24 22.87
C ASP A 444 -25.69 -12.81 22.51
N ILE A 445 -24.90 -12.08 21.70
CA ILE A 445 -23.60 -12.55 21.19
C ILE A 445 -22.46 -11.93 22.01
N PRO A 446 -21.62 -12.73 22.68
CA PRO A 446 -20.42 -12.24 23.33
C PRO A 446 -19.31 -11.99 22.31
N ILE A 447 -18.73 -10.80 22.33
CA ILE A 447 -17.52 -10.46 21.56
C ILE A 447 -16.41 -10.02 22.50
N ASN A 448 -15.16 -10.37 22.15
CA ASN A 448 -13.99 -10.07 22.96
C ASN A 448 -13.15 -8.91 22.40
N GLN A 449 -13.50 -8.40 21.22
CA GLN A 449 -12.83 -7.28 20.56
C GLN A 449 -13.83 -6.64 19.60
N CYS A 450 -13.81 -5.32 19.51
CA CYS A 450 -14.71 -4.56 18.65
C CYS A 450 -14.13 -4.44 17.24
N ALA A 451 -12.84 -4.11 17.10
CA ALA A 451 -12.24 -3.82 15.80
C ALA A 451 -12.46 -4.92 14.72
N PRO A 452 -12.32 -6.24 15.03
CA PRO A 452 -12.60 -7.29 14.05
C PRO A 452 -14.06 -7.34 13.59
N SER A 453 -15.01 -7.07 14.49
CA SER A 453 -16.45 -7.10 14.20
C SER A 453 -16.88 -5.90 13.36
N TYR A 454 -16.24 -4.74 13.59
CA TYR A 454 -16.59 -3.47 12.94
C TYR A 454 -15.86 -3.20 11.62
N GLY A 455 -14.80 -3.95 11.31
CA GLY A 455 -14.06 -3.83 10.05
C GLY A 455 -13.30 -2.50 9.93
N GLY A 456 -12.73 -2.02 11.04
CA GLY A 456 -12.04 -0.75 11.09
C GLY A 456 -11.37 -0.49 12.44
N GLY A 457 -10.34 0.35 12.43
CA GLY A 457 -9.69 0.81 13.66
C GLY A 457 -10.40 2.03 14.23
N TRP A 458 -10.59 2.09 15.55
CA TRP A 458 -11.24 3.23 16.21
C TRP A 458 -10.90 3.32 17.70
N TRP A 459 -11.23 4.44 18.34
CA TRP A 459 -11.24 4.60 19.80
C TRP A 459 -12.48 3.93 20.39
N TYR A 460 -12.53 2.61 20.40
CA TYR A 460 -13.65 1.86 20.95
C TYR A 460 -13.63 1.87 22.50
N SER A 461 -14.82 1.84 23.10
CA SER A 461 -15.04 1.74 24.55
C SER A 461 -16.23 0.82 24.78
N LYS A 462 -15.96 -0.47 24.98
CA LYS A 462 -16.99 -1.53 24.85
C LYS A 462 -17.78 -1.36 23.54
N CYS A 463 -17.02 -1.12 22.47
CA CYS A 463 -17.44 -0.83 21.11
C CYS A 463 -18.06 0.57 20.86
N GLY A 464 -18.50 1.28 21.90
CA GLY A 464 -18.86 2.69 21.77
C GLY A 464 -20.11 2.97 20.94
N SER A 465 -20.35 4.25 20.64
CA SER A 465 -21.46 4.70 19.79
C SER A 465 -21.03 5.46 18.53
N ALA A 466 -19.72 5.69 18.35
CA ALA A 466 -19.14 6.25 17.15
C ALA A 466 -18.08 5.31 16.57
N GLY A 467 -18.00 5.27 15.25
CA GLY A 467 -16.96 4.56 14.52
C GLY A 467 -17.11 4.76 13.02
N LEU A 468 -16.31 5.69 12.51
CA LEU A 468 -16.38 6.13 11.11
C LEU A 468 -15.33 5.45 10.24
N ASN A 469 -14.73 4.38 10.74
CA ASN A 469 -13.69 3.64 10.04
C ASN A 469 -14.11 2.23 9.66
N GLY A 470 -15.32 1.79 9.99
CA GLY A 470 -15.84 0.48 9.59
C GLY A 470 -16.02 0.35 8.08
N ASN A 471 -16.49 -0.82 7.63
CA ASN A 471 -16.76 -1.08 6.22
C ASN A 471 -17.74 -0.05 5.62
N TRP A 472 -17.50 0.36 4.37
CA TRP A 472 -18.41 1.27 3.68
C TRP A 472 -19.58 0.49 3.09
N HIS A 473 -20.81 0.98 3.27
CA HIS A 473 -22.02 0.37 2.73
C HIS A 473 -22.68 1.25 1.67
N ALA A 474 -23.23 0.60 0.63
CA ALA A 474 -23.94 1.28 -0.44
C ALA A 474 -25.42 1.56 -0.08
N TYR A 475 -26.08 2.40 -0.87
CA TYR A 475 -27.53 2.58 -0.74
C TYR A 475 -28.26 1.25 -0.93
N GLY A 476 -29.24 0.96 -0.07
CA GLY A 476 -29.92 -0.34 0.00
C GLY A 476 -29.24 -1.41 0.88
N ASP A 477 -27.98 -1.22 1.31
CA ASP A 477 -27.25 -2.10 2.25
C ASP A 477 -26.77 -1.34 3.51
N HIS A 478 -27.39 -0.20 3.80
CA HIS A 478 -26.98 0.72 4.86
C HIS A 478 -27.38 0.24 6.27
N ILE A 479 -27.98 -0.96 6.38
CA ILE A 479 -28.33 -1.63 7.64
C ILE A 479 -27.07 -2.34 8.17
N GLY A 480 -26.10 -1.55 8.61
CA GLY A 480 -24.81 -2.02 9.11
C GLY A 480 -24.89 -2.40 10.59
N TRP A 481 -25.33 -3.62 10.91
CA TRP A 481 -25.50 -4.08 12.30
C TRP A 481 -24.18 -4.13 13.08
N ALA A 482 -23.13 -4.66 12.48
CA ALA A 482 -21.83 -4.83 13.12
C ALA A 482 -20.73 -3.94 12.51
N SER A 483 -20.87 -3.46 11.27
CA SER A 483 -19.88 -2.64 10.56
C SER A 483 -20.55 -1.48 9.84
N GLY A 484 -19.83 -0.37 9.64
CA GLY A 484 -20.38 0.82 8.99
C GLY A 484 -19.68 2.10 9.39
N LEU A 485 -20.06 3.20 8.73
CA LEU A 485 -19.77 4.57 9.18
C LEU A 485 -20.80 4.99 10.22
N HIS A 486 -20.65 4.52 11.46
CA HIS A 486 -21.70 4.66 12.47
C HIS A 486 -21.52 5.89 13.37
N TRP A 487 -22.66 6.54 13.64
CA TRP A 487 -22.82 7.64 14.58
C TRP A 487 -24.20 7.55 15.22
N LEU A 488 -24.31 6.78 16.32
CA LEU A 488 -25.61 6.31 16.83
C LEU A 488 -26.54 7.44 17.26
N THR A 489 -26.01 8.56 17.76
CA THR A 489 -26.82 9.69 18.23
C THR A 489 -27.48 10.51 17.11
N TRP A 490 -27.14 10.26 15.84
CA TRP A 490 -27.75 10.96 14.70
C TRP A 490 -28.90 10.18 14.05
N LYS A 491 -28.69 8.90 13.73
CA LYS A 491 -29.65 8.04 13.01
C LYS A 491 -30.08 6.78 13.80
N GLY A 492 -29.70 6.69 15.08
CA GLY A 492 -30.10 5.59 15.96
C GLY A 492 -31.58 5.68 16.40
N PRO A 493 -32.15 4.59 16.97
CA PRO A 493 -31.46 3.37 17.42
C PRO A 493 -31.31 2.28 16.34
N ALA A 494 -31.86 2.47 15.14
CA ALA A 494 -31.66 1.52 14.06
C ALA A 494 -30.21 1.57 13.53
N PRO A 495 -29.59 0.42 13.19
CA PRO A 495 -28.25 0.40 12.62
C PRO A 495 -28.22 1.14 11.28
N TYR A 496 -27.43 2.21 11.22
CA TYR A 496 -27.31 3.05 10.04
C TYR A 496 -25.85 3.35 9.74
N SER A 497 -25.39 2.97 8.56
CA SER A 497 -24.09 3.39 8.03
C SER A 497 -24.27 4.68 7.22
N ALA A 498 -23.55 5.73 7.58
CA ALA A 498 -23.50 6.95 6.77
C ALA A 498 -22.96 6.64 5.36
N LYS A 499 -23.42 7.41 4.36
CA LYS A 499 -22.93 7.38 2.98
C LYS A 499 -21.51 7.92 2.89
N ALA A 500 -21.21 8.96 3.67
CA ALA A 500 -19.90 9.55 3.71
C ALA A 500 -19.63 10.16 5.09
N SER A 501 -18.35 10.24 5.44
CA SER A 501 -17.90 10.98 6.61
C SER A 501 -16.58 11.69 6.32
N ARG A 502 -16.34 12.75 7.08
CA ARG A 502 -15.08 13.49 7.03
C ARG A 502 -14.74 13.96 8.43
N MET A 503 -13.49 13.75 8.85
CA MET A 503 -12.98 14.24 10.13
C MET A 503 -11.79 15.17 9.90
N MET A 504 -11.77 16.28 10.62
CA MET A 504 -10.76 17.33 10.47
C MET A 504 -10.49 18.07 11.78
N ILE A 505 -9.34 18.73 11.87
CA ILE A 505 -8.87 19.52 13.03
C ILE A 505 -8.37 20.91 12.68
#